data_AF-A0A6I9NHL4-F1
#
_entry.id   AF-A0A6I9NHL4-F1
#
_cell.length_a   1.000
_cell.length_b   1.000
_cell.length_c   1.000
_cell.angle_alpha   90.00
_cell.angle_beta   90.00
_cell.angle_gamma   90.00
#
_symmetry.space_group_name_H-M   'P 1'
#
loop_
_entity.id
_entity.type
_entity.pdbx_description
1 polymer ?
#
loop_
_entity_poly.entity_id
_entity_poly.type
_entity_poly.pdbx_seq_one_letter_code
_entity_poly.pdbx_strand_id
1 'polypeptide(L)'
;MFSHGGLVQLLAKRIYEWARTDHRRYTLGLFAMGNTCSNHLGIPQGKGPNAVGCTDFMMDHTAQGSFFRLYYPCQETEKPDRPDWVPCVEYFNGLADFMKINRSLSERIFNYLFGSFKIPASLDAPFKSNEKCPVVIFSHGLGAFRTLYSAICAELASQGFIVASVEHRYFSKFIFYLNTRNKQQYYDI
;
A
#
# COMPACT_ATOMS: atom_id res chain seq x y z
N MET A 1 43.53 -48.12 13.39
CA MET A 1 42.13 -47.63 13.50
C MET A 1 42.06 -46.69 14.71
N PHE A 2 42.15 -45.37 14.49
CA PHE A 2 42.10 -44.39 15.58
C PHE A 2 40.99 -43.34 15.33
N SER A 3 40.28 -43.09 16.42
CA SER A 3 39.00 -42.39 16.59
C SER A 3 38.97 -40.97 15.99
N HIS A 4 38.02 -40.72 15.08
CA HIS A 4 37.73 -39.40 14.49
C HIS A 4 36.47 -38.73 15.10
N GLY A 5 36.00 -39.18 16.27
CA GLY A 5 34.73 -38.70 16.86
C GLY A 5 34.81 -37.49 17.81
N GLY A 6 36.01 -37.12 18.30
CA GLY A 6 36.13 -36.15 19.40
C GLY A 6 36.04 -34.68 18.99
N LEU A 7 36.56 -34.30 17.81
CA LEU A 7 36.70 -32.90 17.44
C LEU A 7 35.36 -32.25 17.04
N VAL A 8 34.47 -33.02 16.41
CA VAL A 8 33.14 -32.56 15.96
C VAL A 8 32.20 -32.35 17.16
N GLN A 9 32.28 -33.20 18.19
CA GLN A 9 31.49 -33.05 19.42
C GLN A 9 31.92 -31.82 20.23
N LEU A 10 33.22 -31.50 20.26
CA LEU A 10 33.75 -30.30 20.93
C LEU A 10 33.28 -29.01 20.24
N LEU A 11 33.29 -28.97 18.91
CA LEU A 11 32.79 -27.82 18.13
C LEU A 11 31.29 -27.62 18.30
N ALA A 12 30.50 -28.70 18.26
CA ALA A 12 29.05 -28.64 18.49
C ALA A 12 28.71 -28.16 19.91
N LYS A 13 29.42 -28.64 20.94
CA LYS A 13 29.26 -28.15 22.32
C LYS A 13 29.62 -26.67 22.46
N ARG A 14 30.66 -26.21 21.76
CA ARG A 14 31.10 -24.81 21.82
C ARG A 14 30.11 -23.86 21.15
N ILE A 15 29.50 -24.28 20.04
CA ILE A 15 28.44 -23.52 19.36
C ILE A 15 27.15 -23.52 20.18
N TYR A 16 26.80 -24.66 20.78
CA TYR A 16 25.62 -24.77 21.65
C TYR A 16 25.75 -23.91 22.92
N GLU A 17 26.90 -23.90 23.60
CA GLU A 17 27.12 -23.03 24.76
C GLU A 17 27.22 -21.54 24.37
N TRP A 18 27.74 -21.21 23.18
CA TRP A 18 27.72 -19.84 22.65
C TRP A 18 26.28 -19.36 22.38
N ALA A 19 25.45 -20.18 21.73
CA ALA A 19 24.03 -19.88 21.50
C ALA A 19 23.23 -19.79 22.82
N ARG A 20 23.60 -20.59 23.84
CA ARG A 20 22.95 -20.58 25.16
C ARG A 20 23.34 -19.37 26.03
N THR A 21 24.54 -18.82 25.83
CA THR A 21 25.02 -17.64 26.56
C THR A 21 24.48 -16.32 25.99
N ASP A 22 24.11 -16.28 24.71
CA ASP A 22 23.53 -15.09 24.08
C ASP A 22 22.05 -14.85 24.46
N HIS A 23 21.36 -15.90 24.93
CA HIS A 23 19.96 -15.83 25.35
C HIS A 23 19.72 -15.15 26.71
N ARG A 24 20.78 -14.71 27.40
CA ARG A 24 20.71 -14.20 28.78
C ARG A 24 21.05 -12.72 28.96
N ARG A 25 21.22 -11.96 27.86
CA ARG A 25 21.70 -10.55 27.91
C ARG A 25 20.78 -9.47 27.33
N TYR A 26 19.52 -9.78 26.99
CA TYR A 26 18.53 -8.76 26.58
C TYR A 26 17.45 -8.51 27.64
N THR A 27 17.84 -8.46 28.92
CA THR A 27 17.02 -7.93 30.01
C THR A 27 17.78 -6.78 30.67
N LEU A 28 17.74 -5.62 30.04
CA LEU A 28 18.08 -4.34 30.67
C LEU A 28 17.14 -3.27 30.13
N GLY A 29 16.53 -2.57 31.08
CA GLY A 29 15.26 -1.86 30.96
C GLY A 29 15.21 -0.78 29.89
N LEU A 30 14.06 -0.71 29.24
CA LEU A 30 13.54 0.51 28.66
C LEU A 30 12.38 0.99 29.55
N PHE A 31 12.69 1.82 30.54
CA PHE A 31 11.69 2.76 31.05
C PHE A 31 11.55 3.85 29.98
N ALA A 32 10.54 3.70 29.11
CA ALA A 32 10.09 4.76 28.23
C ALA A 32 8.58 4.91 28.41
N MET A 33 8.20 6.14 28.76
CA MET A 33 6.85 6.59 29.05
C MET A 33 5.87 6.25 27.92
N GLY A 34 4.62 6.00 28.31
CA GLY A 34 3.58 5.45 27.47
C GLY A 34 3.41 6.09 26.10
N ASN A 35 3.17 5.23 25.12
CA ASN A 35 2.11 5.45 24.16
C ASN A 35 1.60 4.08 23.75
N THR A 36 0.31 3.83 23.93
CA THR A 36 -0.36 2.64 23.39
C THR A 36 -0.45 2.82 21.88
N CYS A 37 0.66 2.69 21.16
CA CYS A 37 0.66 2.58 19.72
C CYS A 37 0.25 1.15 19.37
N SER A 38 -1.04 0.96 19.08
CA SER A 38 -1.50 -0.20 18.32
C SER A 38 -0.69 -0.23 17.02
N ASN A 39 0.26 -1.17 16.91
CA ASN A 39 1.03 -1.41 15.70
C ASN A 39 0.09 -1.95 14.61
N HIS A 40 -0.70 -1.07 14.00
CA HIS A 40 -1.47 -1.39 12.81
C HIS A 40 -0.47 -1.32 11.65
N LEU A 41 -0.04 -2.47 11.12
CA LEU A 41 0.92 -2.57 10.01
C LEU A 41 0.47 -1.87 8.71
N GLY A 42 -0.69 -1.21 8.69
CA GLY A 42 -1.30 -0.61 7.51
C GLY A 42 -1.13 0.90 7.42
N ILE A 43 -1.79 1.46 6.40
CA ILE A 43 -1.79 2.89 6.11
C ILE A 43 -2.52 3.63 7.24
N PRO A 44 -1.93 4.69 7.82
CA PRO A 44 -2.54 5.41 8.93
C PRO A 44 -3.85 6.07 8.49
N GLN A 45 -4.85 6.06 9.38
CA GLN A 45 -6.08 6.82 9.17
C GLN A 45 -5.79 8.32 9.25
N GLY A 46 -6.61 9.11 8.55
CA GLY A 46 -6.57 10.57 8.68
C GLY A 46 -6.90 11.00 10.10
N LYS A 47 -6.20 12.03 10.59
CA LYS A 47 -6.34 12.55 11.96
C LYS A 47 -7.34 13.71 12.06
N GLY A 48 -7.89 14.14 10.94
CA GLY A 48 -8.88 15.22 10.89
C GLY A 48 -10.27 14.79 11.38
N PRO A 49 -11.19 15.76 11.54
CA PRO A 49 -12.51 15.52 12.11
C PRO A 49 -13.51 14.83 11.16
N ASN A 50 -13.17 14.66 9.88
CA ASN A 50 -14.08 14.06 8.90
C ASN A 50 -13.70 12.62 8.58
N ALA A 51 -14.71 11.76 8.47
CA ALA A 51 -14.57 10.47 7.80
C ALA A 51 -14.20 10.67 6.33
N VAL A 52 -13.41 9.75 5.78
CA VAL A 52 -12.85 9.86 4.43
C VAL A 52 -13.49 8.83 3.51
N GLY A 53 -14.07 9.29 2.42
CA GLY A 53 -14.50 8.48 1.29
C GLY A 53 -13.46 8.48 0.19
N CYS A 54 -13.48 7.45 -0.66
CA CYS A 54 -12.72 7.45 -1.90
C CYS A 54 -13.48 6.81 -3.06
N THR A 55 -13.25 7.29 -4.26
CA THR A 55 -13.80 6.71 -5.50
C THR A 55 -12.84 6.91 -6.66
N ASP A 56 -12.86 6.01 -7.64
CA ASP A 56 -12.06 6.12 -8.86
C ASP A 56 -12.92 6.72 -9.98
N PHE A 57 -12.44 7.82 -10.59
CA PHE A 57 -13.12 8.47 -11.69
C PHE A 57 -12.27 8.40 -12.96
N MET A 58 -12.85 7.83 -14.02
CA MET A 58 -12.26 7.79 -15.35
C MET A 58 -13.15 8.58 -16.31
N MET A 59 -12.66 9.75 -16.73
CA MET A 59 -13.30 10.55 -17.77
C MET A 59 -12.81 10.05 -19.12
N ASP A 60 -13.74 9.60 -19.95
CA ASP A 60 -13.52 9.00 -21.27
C ASP A 60 -12.65 7.73 -21.25
N HIS A 61 -13.05 6.72 -22.02
CA HIS A 61 -12.29 5.47 -22.12
C HIS A 61 -11.09 5.57 -23.07
N THR A 62 -10.77 6.77 -23.53
CA THR A 62 -9.68 7.00 -24.49
C THR A 62 -8.34 7.17 -23.78
N ALA A 63 -7.23 7.05 -24.53
CA ALA A 63 -5.89 7.32 -24.00
C ALA A 63 -5.69 8.78 -23.54
N GLN A 64 -6.53 9.70 -24.02
CA GLN A 64 -6.52 11.11 -23.66
C GLN A 64 -7.41 11.41 -22.45
N GLY A 65 -8.20 10.43 -21.99
CA GLY A 65 -9.07 10.54 -20.85
C GLY A 65 -8.32 10.74 -19.53
N SER A 66 -8.88 11.54 -18.64
CA SER A 66 -8.33 11.74 -17.29
C SER A 66 -8.72 10.57 -16.38
N PHE A 67 -7.76 10.02 -15.65
CA PHE A 67 -8.02 8.99 -14.64
C PHE A 67 -7.45 9.45 -13.31
N PHE A 68 -8.26 9.43 -12.26
CA PHE A 68 -7.83 9.84 -10.93
C PHE A 68 -8.65 9.18 -9.83
N ARG A 69 -8.06 9.08 -8.63
CA ARG A 69 -8.78 8.69 -7.41
C ARG A 69 -9.14 9.93 -6.63
N LEU A 70 -10.41 10.10 -6.32
CA LEU A 70 -10.88 11.13 -5.41
C LEU A 70 -10.82 10.63 -3.97
N TYR A 71 -10.40 11.52 -3.08
CA TYR A 71 -10.56 11.41 -1.63
C TYR A 71 -11.34 12.62 -1.14
N TYR A 72 -12.34 12.41 -0.31
CA TYR A 72 -13.26 13.47 0.08
C TYR A 72 -13.87 13.21 1.47
N PRO A 73 -14.32 14.26 2.18
CA PRO A 73 -15.14 14.10 3.37
C PRO A 73 -16.43 13.35 3.06
N CYS A 74 -16.65 12.22 3.73
CA CYS A 74 -17.86 11.41 3.56
C CYS A 74 -18.69 11.36 4.84
N GLN A 75 -19.93 10.87 4.71
CA GLN A 75 -20.73 10.50 5.88
C GLN A 75 -20.18 9.20 6.47
N GLU A 76 -20.22 9.07 7.79
CA GLU A 76 -19.83 7.83 8.45
C GLU A 76 -20.76 6.69 8.05
N THR A 77 -20.17 5.57 7.68
CA THR A 77 -20.88 4.36 7.25
C THR A 77 -20.63 3.27 8.28
N GLU A 78 -21.67 2.56 8.72
CA GLU A 78 -21.53 1.53 9.77
C GLU A 78 -20.58 0.38 9.38
N LYS A 79 -20.55 0.03 8.09
CA LYS A 79 -19.67 -0.98 7.51
C LYS A 79 -18.96 -0.40 6.28
N PRO A 80 -17.85 0.32 6.46
CA PRO A 80 -17.14 0.92 5.35
C PRO A 80 -16.41 -0.18 4.56
N ASP A 81 -16.75 -0.32 3.28
CA ASP A 81 -15.94 -1.11 2.36
C ASP A 81 -14.62 -0.36 2.11
N ARG A 82 -13.49 -1.07 2.20
CA ARG A 82 -12.16 -0.46 2.09
C ARG A 82 -11.44 -1.02 0.87
N PRO A 83 -11.07 -0.18 -0.10
CA PRO A 83 -10.42 -0.67 -1.30
C PRO A 83 -8.99 -1.10 -1.01
N ASP A 84 -8.50 -2.01 -1.84
CA ASP A 84 -7.08 -2.39 -1.84
C ASP A 84 -6.19 -1.17 -2.12
N TRP A 85 -5.04 -1.15 -1.45
CA TRP A 85 -4.02 -0.13 -1.68
C TRP A 85 -3.43 -0.24 -3.07
N VAL A 86 -3.25 -1.46 -3.55
CA VAL A 86 -2.81 -1.76 -4.91
C VAL A 86 -3.96 -2.45 -5.63
N PRO A 87 -4.66 -1.78 -6.57
CA PRO A 87 -5.92 -2.26 -7.12
C PRO A 87 -5.82 -3.58 -7.90
N CYS A 88 -4.71 -3.82 -8.59
CA CYS A 88 -4.51 -5.04 -9.35
C CYS A 88 -3.02 -5.37 -9.56
N VAL A 89 -2.74 -6.61 -9.95
CA VAL A 89 -1.39 -7.18 -10.06
C VAL A 89 -0.52 -6.49 -11.12
N GLU A 90 -1.16 -5.89 -12.13
CA GLU A 90 -0.52 -5.10 -13.17
C GLU A 90 0.28 -3.93 -12.59
N TYR A 91 -0.13 -3.44 -11.43
CA TYR A 91 0.56 -2.38 -10.73
C TYR A 91 1.90 -2.90 -10.17
N PHE A 92 1.93 -4.12 -9.63
CA PHE A 92 3.18 -4.74 -9.23
C PHE A 92 4.11 -5.02 -10.42
N ASN A 93 3.55 -5.46 -11.55
CA ASN A 93 4.32 -5.71 -12.77
C ASN A 93 4.95 -4.43 -13.34
N GLY A 94 4.19 -3.34 -13.39
CA GLY A 94 4.75 -2.05 -13.84
C GLY A 94 5.81 -1.51 -12.88
N LEU A 95 5.66 -1.74 -11.57
CA LEU A 95 6.65 -1.33 -10.57
C LEU A 95 7.94 -2.15 -10.72
N ALA A 96 7.81 -3.46 -10.96
CA ALA A 96 8.93 -4.35 -11.25
C ALA A 96 9.71 -3.92 -12.50
N ASP A 97 8.99 -3.57 -13.58
CA ASP A 97 9.58 -3.06 -14.81
C ASP A 97 10.34 -1.74 -14.59
N PHE A 98 9.80 -0.87 -13.74
CA PHE A 98 10.45 0.39 -13.38
C PHE A 98 11.75 0.15 -12.60
N MET A 99 11.75 -0.80 -11.65
CA MET A 99 12.93 -1.17 -10.86
C MET A 99 13.89 -2.12 -11.57
N LYS A 100 13.56 -2.60 -12.79
CA LYS A 100 14.32 -3.59 -13.55
C LYS A 100 14.51 -4.93 -12.83
N ILE A 101 13.48 -5.37 -12.09
CA ILE A 101 13.46 -6.65 -11.38
C ILE A 101 12.62 -7.66 -12.17
N ASN A 102 12.90 -8.96 -12.03
CA ASN A 102 12.11 -10.01 -12.66
C ASN A 102 10.64 -9.98 -12.18
N ARG A 103 9.70 -9.87 -13.13
CA ARG A 103 8.25 -9.77 -12.87
C ARG A 103 7.70 -10.90 -11.99
N SER A 104 8.06 -12.15 -12.26
CA SER A 104 7.53 -13.30 -11.53
C SER A 104 7.97 -13.33 -10.07
N LEU A 105 9.25 -12.98 -9.83
CA LEU A 105 9.77 -12.88 -8.47
C LEU A 105 9.16 -11.68 -7.74
N SER A 106 9.15 -10.51 -8.38
CA SER A 106 8.66 -9.28 -7.78
C SER A 106 7.16 -9.32 -7.49
N GLU A 107 6.36 -9.91 -8.37
CA GLU A 107 4.93 -10.07 -8.16
C GLU A 107 4.65 -10.88 -6.89
N ARG A 108 5.35 -12.01 -6.70
CA ARG A 108 5.21 -12.82 -5.49
C ARG A 108 5.61 -12.06 -4.24
N ILE A 109 6.73 -11.33 -4.29
CA ILE A 109 7.22 -10.53 -3.16
C ILE A 109 6.23 -9.39 -2.84
N PHE A 110 5.80 -8.62 -3.84
CA PHE A 110 4.92 -7.48 -3.62
C PHE A 110 3.50 -7.88 -3.24
N ASN A 111 2.96 -8.96 -3.79
CA ASN A 111 1.68 -9.49 -3.34
C ASN A 111 1.76 -9.97 -1.88
N TYR A 112 2.85 -10.67 -1.51
CA TYR A 112 3.03 -11.12 -0.12
C TYR A 112 3.18 -9.95 0.86
N LEU A 113 3.94 -8.92 0.49
CA LEU A 113 4.20 -7.77 1.36
C LEU A 113 3.03 -6.78 1.40
N PHE A 114 2.40 -6.51 0.26
CA PHE A 114 1.50 -5.37 0.08
C PHE A 114 0.09 -5.72 -0.40
N GLY A 115 -0.15 -6.94 -0.87
CA GLY A 115 -1.43 -7.33 -1.47
C GLY A 115 -2.61 -7.35 -0.52
N SER A 116 -2.38 -7.37 0.80
CA SER A 116 -3.43 -7.31 1.83
C SER A 116 -3.66 -5.92 2.41
N PHE A 117 -2.87 -4.91 2.03
CA PHE A 117 -3.05 -3.56 2.56
C PHE A 117 -4.28 -2.90 1.95
N LYS A 118 -5.12 -2.38 2.83
CA LYS A 118 -6.32 -1.61 2.48
C LYS A 118 -6.08 -0.13 2.74
N ILE A 119 -6.75 0.70 1.96
CA ILE A 119 -6.78 2.15 2.19
C ILE A 119 -7.80 2.46 3.29
N PRO A 120 -7.46 3.34 4.25
CA PRO A 120 -8.36 3.74 5.34
C PRO A 120 -9.37 4.78 4.87
N ALA A 121 -10.12 4.46 3.81
CA ALA A 121 -11.18 5.28 3.25
C ALA A 121 -12.35 4.39 2.81
N SER A 122 -13.56 4.90 2.95
CA SER A 122 -14.78 4.21 2.55
C SER A 122 -14.98 4.30 1.04
N LEU A 123 -15.01 3.17 0.35
CA LEU A 123 -15.25 3.11 -1.09
C LEU A 123 -16.67 3.59 -1.40
N ASP A 124 -16.79 4.54 -2.34
CA ASP A 124 -18.06 5.06 -2.88
C ASP A 124 -19.05 5.57 -1.82
N ALA A 125 -18.54 6.04 -0.68
CA ALA A 125 -19.36 6.60 0.39
C ALA A 125 -20.01 7.94 -0.02
N PRO A 126 -21.21 8.27 0.49
CA PRO A 126 -21.87 9.52 0.16
C PRO A 126 -21.06 10.72 0.67
N PHE A 127 -20.90 11.73 -0.20
CA PHE A 127 -20.19 12.97 0.10
C PHE A 127 -20.91 13.77 1.21
N LYS A 128 -20.13 14.36 2.13
CA LYS A 128 -20.64 15.22 3.20
C LYS A 128 -20.78 16.66 2.69
N SER A 129 -21.98 17.00 2.21
CA SER A 129 -22.28 18.22 1.42
C SER A 129 -22.42 19.54 2.21
N ASN A 130 -21.77 19.71 3.36
CA ASN A 130 -22.14 20.81 4.25
C ASN A 130 -21.50 22.17 3.90
N GLU A 131 -20.39 22.24 3.14
CA GLU A 131 -19.71 23.51 2.82
C GLU A 131 -18.92 23.45 1.50
N LYS A 132 -18.43 24.60 1.01
CA LYS A 132 -17.47 24.65 -0.11
C LYS A 132 -16.14 24.05 0.33
N CYS A 133 -15.78 22.90 -0.22
CA CYS A 133 -14.49 22.26 0.06
C CYS A 133 -13.39 22.77 -0.88
N PRO A 134 -12.20 23.13 -0.36
CA PRO A 134 -11.03 23.37 -1.20
C PRO A 134 -10.62 22.09 -1.94
N VAL A 135 -10.17 22.26 -3.19
CA VAL A 135 -9.75 21.14 -4.06
C VAL A 135 -8.24 21.11 -4.19
N VAL A 136 -7.65 19.93 -4.04
CA VAL A 136 -6.22 19.66 -4.25
C VAL A 136 -6.08 18.67 -5.38
N ILE A 137 -5.30 19.02 -6.41
CA ILE A 137 -4.89 18.08 -7.45
C ILE A 137 -3.53 17.52 -7.07
N PHE A 138 -3.46 16.22 -6.83
CA PHE A 138 -2.24 15.54 -6.42
C PHE A 138 -1.63 14.80 -7.62
N SER A 139 -0.35 15.07 -7.88
CA SER A 139 0.43 14.41 -8.91
C SER A 139 1.43 13.47 -8.27
N HIS A 140 1.40 12.20 -8.64
CA HIS A 140 2.37 11.22 -8.16
C HIS A 140 3.75 11.42 -8.80
N GLY A 141 4.80 10.92 -8.14
CA GLY A 141 6.16 10.88 -8.67
C GLY A 141 6.35 9.85 -9.79
N LEU A 142 7.56 9.82 -10.34
CA LEU A 142 7.95 8.83 -11.35
C LEU A 142 7.89 7.41 -10.77
N GLY A 143 7.33 6.45 -11.53
CA GLY A 143 7.19 5.06 -11.10
C GLY A 143 6.08 4.80 -10.07
N ALA A 144 5.32 5.84 -9.70
CA ALA A 144 4.16 5.74 -8.82
C ALA A 144 2.83 5.77 -9.61
N PHE A 145 1.73 5.65 -8.88
CA PHE A 145 0.35 5.60 -9.39
C PHE A 145 -0.61 6.22 -8.38
N ARG A 146 -1.88 6.44 -8.78
CA ARG A 146 -2.84 7.27 -8.02
C ARG A 146 -3.09 6.84 -6.57
N THR A 147 -2.91 5.57 -6.23
CA THR A 147 -3.22 5.06 -4.89
C THR A 147 -2.01 5.01 -3.95
N LEU A 148 -0.79 5.23 -4.45
CA LEU A 148 0.45 5.09 -3.66
C LEU A 148 0.52 6.08 -2.50
N TYR A 149 0.02 7.31 -2.71
CA TYR A 149 0.03 8.40 -1.72
C TYR A 149 -1.27 8.51 -0.91
N SER A 150 -1.98 7.40 -0.74
CA SER A 150 -3.27 7.35 -0.04
C SER A 150 -3.23 7.87 1.39
N ALA A 151 -2.11 7.71 2.11
CA ALA A 151 -1.94 8.28 3.45
C ALA A 151 -2.09 9.81 3.46
N ILE A 152 -1.44 10.50 2.52
CA ILE A 152 -1.45 11.96 2.41
C ILE A 152 -2.82 12.42 1.93
N CYS A 153 -3.37 11.75 0.91
CA CYS A 153 -4.66 12.11 0.34
C CYS A 153 -5.79 11.91 1.36
N ALA A 154 -5.75 10.83 2.15
CA ALA A 154 -6.72 10.58 3.22
C ALA A 154 -6.57 11.58 4.37
N GLU A 155 -5.35 11.94 4.76
CA GLU A 155 -5.13 12.98 5.78
C GLU A 155 -5.76 14.31 5.33
N LEU A 156 -5.44 14.79 4.13
CA LEU A 156 -6.01 16.02 3.59
C LEU A 156 -7.55 15.95 3.51
N ALA A 157 -8.11 14.82 3.07
CA ALA A 157 -9.56 14.65 3.03
C ALA A 157 -10.20 14.68 4.42
N SER A 158 -9.54 14.10 5.44
CA SER A 158 -10.03 14.15 6.82
C SER A 158 -10.07 15.58 7.38
N GLN A 159 -9.21 16.46 6.87
CA GLN A 159 -9.18 17.89 7.21
C GLN A 159 -10.21 18.74 6.43
N GLY A 160 -10.98 18.15 5.52
CA GLY A 160 -12.03 18.84 4.76
C GLY A 160 -11.71 19.17 3.30
N PHE A 161 -10.59 18.68 2.76
CA PHE A 161 -10.23 18.89 1.35
C PHE A 161 -10.82 17.82 0.43
N ILE A 162 -11.11 18.19 -0.81
CA ILE A 162 -11.31 17.21 -1.89
C ILE A 162 -9.97 17.02 -2.58
N VAL A 163 -9.45 15.80 -2.62
CA VAL A 163 -8.15 15.49 -3.23
C VAL A 163 -8.35 14.61 -4.45
N ALA A 164 -7.97 15.09 -5.63
CA ALA A 164 -7.93 14.32 -6.87
C ALA A 164 -6.49 13.84 -7.13
N SER A 165 -6.20 12.57 -6.84
CA SER A 165 -4.91 11.94 -7.14
C SER A 165 -4.90 11.43 -8.57
N VAL A 166 -4.19 12.14 -9.45
CA VAL A 166 -4.20 11.90 -10.89
C VAL A 166 -3.26 10.78 -11.28
N GLU A 167 -3.73 9.89 -12.15
CA GLU A 167 -2.92 8.85 -12.79
C GLU A 167 -2.42 9.32 -14.15
N HIS A 168 -1.10 9.46 -14.27
CA HIS A 168 -0.47 9.89 -15.51
C HIS A 168 -0.34 8.74 -16.51
N ARG A 169 -0.98 8.86 -17.68
CA ARG A 169 -1.03 7.81 -18.72
C ARG A 169 0.19 7.77 -19.66
N TYR A 170 1.03 8.80 -19.66
CA TYR A 170 2.08 8.99 -20.67
C TYR A 170 3.37 8.20 -20.42
N PHE A 171 3.64 7.81 -19.17
CA PHE A 171 4.94 7.22 -18.78
C PHE A 171 4.83 6.00 -17.86
N SER A 172 3.61 5.62 -17.47
CA SER A 172 3.40 4.45 -16.62
C SER A 172 3.09 3.23 -17.50
N LYS A 173 4.05 2.29 -17.60
CA LYS A 173 3.82 0.97 -18.22
C LYS A 173 2.65 0.20 -17.59
N PHE A 174 2.16 0.66 -16.43
CA PHE A 174 0.94 0.23 -15.74
C PHE A 174 -0.30 0.22 -16.64
N ILE A 175 -0.50 1.29 -17.42
CA ILE A 175 -1.74 1.47 -18.18
C ILE A 175 -1.75 0.67 -19.47
N PHE A 176 -0.59 0.33 -20.05
CA PHE A 176 -0.55 -0.50 -21.25
C PHE A 176 -1.29 -1.83 -21.02
N TYR A 177 -1.09 -2.46 -19.86
CA TYR A 177 -1.73 -3.76 -19.55
C TYR A 177 -3.23 -3.65 -19.25
N LEU A 178 -3.68 -2.57 -18.57
CA LEU A 178 -5.10 -2.31 -18.36
C LEU A 178 -5.84 -2.02 -19.67
N ASN A 179 -5.18 -1.36 -20.63
CA ASN A 179 -5.75 -1.08 -21.94
C ASN A 179 -5.85 -2.36 -22.80
N THR A 180 -4.91 -3.31 -22.69
CA THR A 180 -5.05 -4.64 -23.32
C THR A 180 -6.17 -5.47 -22.70
N ARG A 181 -6.33 -5.48 -21.37
CA ARG A 181 -7.41 -6.20 -20.68
C ARG A 181 -8.81 -5.66 -21.02
N ASN A 182 -8.99 -4.34 -21.02
CA ASN A 182 -10.28 -3.73 -21.38
C ASN A 182 -10.63 -3.96 -22.86
N LYS A 183 -9.64 -4.09 -23.75
CA LYS A 183 -9.89 -4.58 -25.12
C LYS A 183 -10.34 -6.03 -25.12
N GLN A 184 -9.72 -6.90 -24.33
CA GLN A 184 -10.05 -8.33 -24.29
C GLN A 184 -11.45 -8.59 -23.71
N GLN A 185 -11.86 -7.82 -22.70
CA GLN A 185 -13.23 -7.87 -22.15
C GLN A 185 -14.32 -7.41 -23.14
N TYR A 186 -13.95 -6.72 -24.22
CA TYR A 186 -14.87 -6.22 -25.26
C TYR A 186 -14.95 -7.14 -26.49
N TYR A 187 -14.10 -8.16 -26.60
CA TYR A 187 -14.14 -9.16 -27.68
C TYR A 187 -14.69 -10.53 -27.22
N ASP A 188 -15.02 -10.68 -25.94
CA ASP A 188 -15.67 -11.87 -25.36
C ASP A 188 -17.17 -11.64 -25.08
N ILE A 189 -17.83 -10.75 -25.84
CA ILE A 189 -19.29 -10.55 -25.87
C ILE A 189 -19.81 -10.68 -27.31
#